data_AF-A0A2G9RDA8-F1
#
_entry.id   AF-A0A2G9RDA8-F1
#
_cell.length_a   1.000
_cell.length_b   1.000
_cell.length_c   1.000
_cell.angle_alpha   90.00
_cell.angle_beta   90.00
_cell.angle_gamma   90.00
#
_symmetry.space_group_name_H-M   'P 1'
#
loop_
_entity.id
_entity.type
_entity.pdbx_description
1 polymer ?
#
loop_
_entity_poly.entity_id
_entity_poly.type
_entity_poly.pdbx_seq_one_letter_code
_entity_poly.pdbx_strand_id
1 'polypeptide(L)'
;IVTLYGSSLLEGTVPAGEPLPIDEAPRPGLVTKNGLVLFGKDGKMLIVKNLQFENGKMIPASNYFSRGEVTTLELTDEEKNMESNIRDIWKGILTNVAVIEDTTDFFKSGAASMDVVRLVEEIKQKCGGLEVQNEDVYMATTFQDFMQMVVRKFRGEDKEELVIEY
;
A
#
# COMPACT_ATOMS: atom_id res chain seq x y z
N ILE A 1 -2.18 -8.09 -17.09
CA ILE A 1 -2.32 -6.64 -17.38
C ILE A 1 -1.99 -5.90 -16.10
N VAL A 2 -1.10 -4.91 -16.16
CA VAL A 2 -0.78 -4.05 -15.01
C VAL A 2 -1.16 -2.62 -15.39
N THR A 3 -1.93 -1.95 -14.54
CA THR A 3 -2.32 -0.55 -14.73
C THR A 3 -1.37 0.36 -13.94
N LEU A 4 -0.96 1.48 -14.54
CA LEU A 4 0.04 2.39 -14.00
C LEU A 4 -0.66 3.66 -13.48
N TYR A 5 -0.32 4.09 -12.26
CA TYR A 5 -0.93 5.26 -11.60
C TYR A 5 0.11 6.23 -11.05
N GLY A 6 -0.27 7.52 -11.00
CA GLY A 6 0.58 8.58 -10.49
C GLY A 6 1.82 8.82 -11.36
N SER A 7 1.64 8.84 -12.68
CA SER A 7 2.75 9.07 -13.61
C SER A 7 3.13 10.55 -13.69
N SER A 8 4.42 10.82 -13.84
CA SER A 8 4.95 12.18 -14.00
C SER A 8 6.20 12.16 -14.87
N LEU A 9 6.43 13.23 -15.63
CA LEU A 9 7.68 13.40 -16.37
C LEU A 9 8.84 13.52 -15.39
N LEU A 10 9.90 12.74 -15.64
CA LEU A 10 11.12 12.81 -14.88
C LEU A 10 12.17 13.57 -15.71
N GLU A 11 12.55 14.74 -15.23
CA GLU A 11 13.62 15.54 -15.81
C GLU A 11 14.95 15.25 -15.09
N GLY A 12 16.05 15.30 -15.84
CA GLY A 12 17.39 15.06 -15.30
C GLY A 12 18.03 13.74 -15.75
N THR A 13 18.90 13.19 -14.92
CA THR A 13 19.69 11.98 -15.22
C THR A 13 18.95 10.70 -14.86
N VAL A 14 19.26 9.61 -15.56
CA VAL A 14 18.70 8.28 -15.29
C VAL A 14 19.02 7.88 -13.85
N PRO A 15 18.00 7.66 -12.98
CA PRO A 15 18.22 7.26 -11.61
C PRO A 15 18.73 5.82 -11.51
N ALA A 16 19.52 5.53 -10.47
CA ALA A 16 19.92 4.16 -10.16
C ALA A 16 18.70 3.34 -9.72
N GLY A 17 18.53 2.16 -10.32
CA GLY A 17 17.41 1.28 -10.03
C GLY A 17 17.62 -0.11 -10.62
N GLU A 18 16.76 -1.04 -10.23
CA GLU A 18 16.77 -2.42 -10.72
C GLU A 18 16.05 -2.51 -12.08
N PRO A 19 16.64 -3.19 -13.08
CA PRO A 19 16.06 -3.26 -14.42
C PRO A 19 14.84 -4.17 -14.47
N LEU A 20 13.71 -3.62 -14.93
CA LEU A 20 12.46 -4.32 -15.21
C LEU A 20 12.28 -4.54 -16.71
N PRO A 21 12.41 -5.79 -17.21
CA PRO A 21 12.10 -6.11 -18.58
C PRO A 21 10.62 -5.83 -18.87
N ILE A 22 10.36 -5.08 -19.95
CA ILE A 22 9.01 -4.80 -20.43
C ILE A 22 8.97 -5.31 -21.86
N ASP A 23 8.05 -6.23 -22.13
CA ASP A 23 7.85 -6.75 -23.48
C ASP A 23 7.56 -5.60 -24.45
N GLU A 24 8.22 -5.65 -25.61
CA GLU A 24 8.12 -4.67 -26.69
C GLU A 24 8.70 -3.27 -26.40
N ALA A 25 9.29 -3.03 -25.22
CA ALA A 25 10.00 -1.80 -24.93
C ALA A 25 11.46 -1.85 -25.42
N PRO A 26 11.99 -0.77 -26.02
CA PRO A 26 13.38 -0.72 -26.51
C PRO A 26 14.41 -0.69 -25.37
N ARG A 27 13.98 -0.36 -24.14
CA ARG A 27 14.82 -0.32 -22.94
C ARG A 27 14.02 -0.87 -21.76
N PRO A 28 14.66 -1.59 -20.83
CA PRO A 28 14.01 -1.99 -19.58
C PRO A 28 13.61 -0.74 -18.79
N GLY A 29 12.50 -0.85 -18.05
CA GLY A 29 12.19 0.13 -17.00
C GLY A 29 13.18 0.02 -15.85
N LEU A 30 13.21 1.00 -14.96
CA LEU A 30 14.05 0.97 -13.75
C LEU A 30 13.17 1.13 -12.52
N VAL A 31 13.14 0.12 -11.66
CA VAL A 31 12.51 0.22 -10.34
C VAL A 31 13.48 0.94 -9.42
N THR A 32 13.08 2.11 -8.96
CA THR A 32 13.86 2.96 -8.05
C THR A 32 13.13 3.10 -6.72
N LYS A 33 13.81 3.60 -5.69
CA LYS A 33 13.17 3.94 -4.40
C LYS A 33 11.95 4.88 -4.52
N ASN A 34 11.91 5.70 -5.57
CA ASN A 34 10.85 6.69 -5.79
C ASN A 34 9.71 6.19 -6.71
N GLY A 35 9.85 4.99 -7.29
CA GLY A 35 8.88 4.43 -8.24
C GLY A 35 9.53 3.77 -9.47
N LEU A 36 8.69 3.35 -10.41
CA LEU A 36 9.11 2.72 -11.66
C LEU A 36 9.34 3.79 -12.74
N VAL A 37 10.55 3.86 -13.26
CA VAL A 37 10.92 4.71 -14.38
C VAL A 37 10.75 3.96 -15.69
N LEU A 38 10.01 4.56 -16.62
CA LEU A 38 9.76 4.09 -17.97
C LEU A 38 10.40 5.04 -18.98
N PHE A 39 10.85 4.50 -20.10
CA PHE A 39 11.46 5.28 -21.17
C PHE A 39 10.52 5.37 -22.36
N GLY A 40 10.15 6.60 -22.71
CA GLY A 40 9.42 6.88 -23.94
C GLY A 40 10.29 6.62 -25.17
N LYS A 41 9.64 6.36 -26.31
CA LYS A 41 10.33 6.26 -27.61
C LYS A 41 11.01 7.56 -28.03
N ASP A 42 10.56 8.68 -27.46
CA ASP A 42 11.13 10.02 -27.61
C ASP A 42 12.38 10.27 -26.73
N GLY A 43 12.82 9.25 -25.97
CA GLY A 43 13.97 9.34 -25.07
C GLY A 43 13.66 10.05 -23.74
N LYS A 44 12.42 10.49 -23.51
CA LYS A 44 12.01 11.08 -22.24
C LYS A 44 11.75 10.00 -21.19
N MET A 45 11.92 10.38 -19.94
CA MET A 45 11.67 9.50 -18.80
C MET A 45 10.34 9.84 -18.15
N LEU A 46 9.62 8.81 -17.75
CA LEU A 46 8.37 8.90 -17.01
C LEU A 46 8.52 8.08 -15.73
N ILE A 47 8.25 8.67 -14.57
CA ILE A 47 8.18 7.93 -13.32
C ILE A 47 6.72 7.59 -12.99
N VAL A 48 6.48 6.37 -12.55
CA VAL A 48 5.17 5.85 -12.11
C VAL A 48 5.29 5.54 -10.63
N LYS A 49 4.36 6.07 -9.82
CA LYS A 49 4.38 5.85 -8.36
C LYS A 49 3.73 4.54 -7.95
N ASN A 50 2.64 4.12 -8.62
CA ASN A 50 1.85 2.98 -8.19
C ASN A 50 1.51 2.04 -9.36
N LEU A 51 1.45 0.75 -9.08
CA LEU A 51 1.13 -0.33 -10.02
C LEU A 51 -0.08 -1.10 -9.53
N GLN A 52 -1.10 -1.29 -10.35
CA GLN A 52 -2.25 -2.12 -10.04
C GLN A 52 -2.24 -3.40 -10.87
N PHE A 53 -2.31 -4.54 -10.19
CA PHE A 53 -2.41 -5.85 -10.82
C PHE A 53 -3.85 -6.19 -11.24
N GLU A 54 -4.04 -7.21 -12.07
CA GLU A 54 -5.37 -7.62 -12.57
C GLU A 54 -6.38 -7.96 -11.47
N ASN A 55 -5.89 -8.40 -10.30
CA ASN A 55 -6.73 -8.72 -9.15
C ASN A 55 -7.22 -7.46 -8.38
N GLY A 56 -6.86 -6.27 -8.86
CA GLY A 56 -7.18 -4.98 -8.23
C GLY A 56 -6.17 -4.50 -7.20
N LYS A 57 -5.22 -5.35 -6.78
CA LYS A 57 -4.19 -5.02 -5.78
C LYS A 57 -3.27 -3.95 -6.35
N MET A 58 -3.13 -2.83 -5.62
CA MET A 58 -2.20 -1.76 -5.96
C MET A 58 -0.98 -1.82 -5.04
N ILE A 59 0.21 -1.69 -5.61
CA ILE A 59 1.47 -1.59 -4.86
C ILE A 59 2.24 -0.34 -5.25
N PRO A 60 3.07 0.21 -4.36
CA PRO A 60 4.10 1.17 -4.74
C PRO A 60 5.01 0.55 -5.81
N ALA A 61 5.30 1.30 -6.86
CA ALA A 61 6.10 0.83 -7.97
C ALA A 61 7.56 0.57 -7.58
N SER A 62 8.05 1.25 -6.55
CA SER A 62 9.35 1.01 -5.91
C SER A 62 9.48 -0.39 -5.31
N ASN A 63 8.37 -1.01 -4.94
CA ASN A 63 8.32 -2.33 -4.30
C ASN A 63 8.04 -3.46 -5.30
N TYR A 64 8.15 -3.21 -6.62
CA TYR A 64 7.83 -4.21 -7.64
C TYR A 64 8.70 -5.48 -7.52
N PHE A 65 10.00 -5.32 -7.25
CA PHE A 65 10.94 -6.43 -7.05
C PHE A 65 11.01 -6.94 -5.62
N SER A 66 10.34 -6.26 -4.69
CA SER A 66 10.05 -6.78 -3.36
C SER A 66 9.02 -7.90 -3.53
N ARG A 67 9.50 -9.02 -4.06
CA ARG A 67 8.82 -10.30 -4.16
C ARG A 67 8.16 -10.50 -2.80
N GLY A 68 6.85 -10.74 -2.79
CA GLY A 68 6.00 -10.77 -1.61
C GLY A 68 6.45 -11.72 -0.50
N GLU A 69 7.55 -11.39 0.17
CA GLU A 69 7.68 -11.52 1.60
C GLU A 69 6.65 -10.55 2.17
N VAL A 70 5.41 -11.02 2.16
CA VAL A 70 4.53 -10.86 3.30
C VAL A 70 5.31 -11.50 4.45
N THR A 71 6.35 -10.83 4.95
CA THR A 71 6.90 -11.15 6.25
C THR A 71 5.72 -10.88 7.15
N THR A 72 5.02 -11.93 7.56
CA THR A 72 4.11 -11.88 8.70
C THR A 72 4.96 -11.27 9.80
N LEU A 73 4.83 -9.96 9.99
CA LEU A 73 5.61 -9.23 10.98
C LEU A 73 5.37 -9.98 12.27
N GLU A 74 6.43 -10.47 12.92
CA GLU A 74 6.27 -11.06 14.24
C GLU A 74 5.77 -9.94 15.15
N LEU A 75 4.49 -10.04 15.51
CA LEU A 75 3.81 -9.03 16.29
C LEU A 75 4.30 -9.10 17.73
N THR A 76 4.69 -7.96 18.27
CA THR A 76 4.90 -7.81 19.72
C THR A 76 3.57 -7.99 20.47
N ASP A 77 3.59 -8.18 21.78
CA ASP A 77 2.36 -8.38 22.55
C ASP A 77 1.42 -7.15 22.48
N GLU A 78 1.98 -5.95 22.32
CA GLU A 78 1.23 -4.71 22.09
C GLU A 78 0.56 -4.72 20.70
N GLU A 79 1.27 -5.19 19.68
CA GLU A 79 0.77 -5.28 18.31
C GLU A 79 -0.28 -6.38 18.15
N LYS A 80 -0.18 -7.49 18.89
CA LYS A 80 -1.25 -8.51 18.94
C LYS A 80 -2.53 -7.96 19.57
N ASN A 81 -2.40 -7.13 20.61
CA ASN A 81 -3.56 -6.47 21.21
C ASN A 81 -4.19 -5.48 20.21
N MET A 82 -3.36 -4.74 19.47
CA MET A 82 -3.82 -3.88 18.38
C MET A 82 -4.52 -4.68 17.26
N GLU A 83 -3.95 -5.81 16.84
CA GLU A 83 -4.55 -6.69 15.86
C GLU A 83 -5.93 -7.17 16.30
N SER A 84 -6.06 -7.63 17.56
CA SER A 84 -7.34 -8.04 18.12
C SER A 84 -8.37 -6.90 18.07
N ASN A 85 -7.99 -5.70 18.49
CA ASN A 85 -8.86 -4.54 18.45
C ASN A 85 -9.32 -4.21 17.03
N ILE A 86 -8.41 -4.25 16.05
CA ILE A 86 -8.74 -3.96 14.64
C ILE A 86 -9.62 -5.05 14.06
N ARG A 87 -9.39 -6.32 14.41
CA ARG A 87 -10.24 -7.44 14.02
C ARG A 87 -11.66 -7.28 14.55
N ASP A 88 -11.81 -6.79 15.78
CA ASP A 88 -13.12 -6.48 16.38
C ASP A 88 -13.81 -5.29 15.70
N ILE A 89 -13.06 -4.25 15.30
CA ILE A 89 -13.60 -3.14 14.52
C ILE A 89 -14.13 -3.64 13.17
N TRP A 90 -13.32 -4.43 12.44
CA TRP A 90 -13.73 -5.03 11.16
C TRP A 90 -14.99 -5.88 11.32
N LYS A 91 -15.06 -6.70 12.37
CA LYS A 91 -16.26 -7.51 12.67
C LYS A 91 -17.49 -6.65 13.00
N GLY A 92 -17.29 -5.50 13.66
CA GLY A 92 -18.36 -4.54 13.96
C GLY A 92 -18.86 -3.73 12.76
N ILE A 93 -18.07 -3.69 11.68
CA ILE A 93 -18.43 -3.07 10.40
C ILE A 93 -19.04 -4.11 9.46
N LEU A 94 -18.33 -5.21 9.24
CA LEU A 94 -18.69 -6.31 8.36
C LEU A 94 -19.63 -7.30 9.07
N THR A 95 -20.81 -6.82 9.45
CA THR A 95 -21.81 -7.59 10.22
C THR A 95 -22.27 -8.90 9.53
N ASN A 96 -22.06 -9.02 8.23
CA ASN A 96 -22.32 -10.20 7.42
C ASN A 96 -21.18 -11.25 7.45
N VAL A 97 -20.01 -10.92 8.00
CA VAL A 97 -18.84 -11.81 8.09
C VAL A 97 -18.71 -12.33 9.52
N ALA A 98 -18.83 -13.66 9.68
CA ALA A 98 -18.81 -14.28 11.01
C ALA A 98 -17.43 -14.24 11.68
N VAL A 99 -16.37 -14.44 10.88
CA VAL A 99 -14.97 -14.47 11.31
C VAL A 99 -14.15 -13.68 10.30
N ILE A 100 -13.39 -12.70 10.79
CA ILE A 100 -12.41 -11.98 9.97
C ILE A 100 -11.17 -12.85 9.90
N GLU A 101 -10.87 -13.39 8.72
CA GLU A 101 -9.62 -14.09 8.40
C GLU A 101 -8.60 -13.11 7.77
N ASP A 102 -7.33 -13.49 7.74
CA ASP A 102 -6.23 -12.68 7.20
C ASP A 102 -6.42 -12.33 5.72
N THR A 103 -7.08 -13.22 4.96
CA THR A 103 -7.42 -13.05 3.55
C THR A 103 -8.73 -12.29 3.32
N THR A 104 -9.45 -11.93 4.39
CA THR A 104 -10.72 -11.21 4.29
C THR A 104 -10.47 -9.85 3.65
N ASP A 105 -11.13 -9.59 2.53
CA ASP A 105 -11.09 -8.30 1.85
C ASP A 105 -12.23 -7.41 2.32
N PHE A 106 -11.92 -6.19 2.74
CA PHE A 106 -12.85 -5.23 3.34
C PHE A 106 -14.02 -4.91 2.39
N PHE A 107 -13.71 -4.61 1.13
CA PHE A 107 -14.69 -4.15 0.15
C PHE A 107 -15.48 -5.31 -0.46
N LYS A 108 -14.82 -6.45 -0.73
CA LYS A 108 -15.53 -7.66 -1.22
C LYS A 108 -16.46 -8.24 -0.15
N SER A 109 -16.16 -7.98 1.12
CA SER A 109 -17.03 -8.31 2.25
C SER A 109 -18.21 -7.35 2.43
N GLY A 110 -18.32 -6.30 1.63
CA GLY A 110 -19.49 -5.42 1.60
C GLY A 110 -19.31 -4.05 2.28
N ALA A 111 -18.08 -3.69 2.68
CA ALA A 111 -17.82 -2.33 3.17
C ALA A 111 -17.91 -1.28 2.05
N ALA A 112 -18.43 -0.10 2.40
CA ALA A 112 -18.52 1.06 1.53
C ALA A 112 -17.67 2.23 2.05
N SER A 113 -17.67 3.36 1.33
CA SER A 113 -16.86 4.53 1.70
C SER A 113 -17.17 5.10 3.10
N MET A 114 -18.41 4.96 3.58
CA MET A 114 -18.78 5.37 4.95
C MET A 114 -18.12 4.46 6.01
N ASP A 115 -17.95 3.18 5.69
CA ASP A 115 -17.29 2.21 6.55
C ASP A 115 -15.78 2.44 6.63
N VAL A 116 -15.17 2.96 5.56
CA VAL A 116 -13.76 3.38 5.54
C VAL A 116 -13.52 4.49 6.57
N VAL A 117 -14.36 5.52 6.57
CA VAL A 117 -14.26 6.63 7.55
C VAL A 117 -14.44 6.09 8.97
N ARG A 118 -15.46 5.25 9.18
CA ARG A 118 -15.70 4.62 10.47
C ARG A 118 -14.51 3.79 10.95
N LEU A 119 -13.90 3.00 10.06
CA LEU A 119 -12.72 2.19 10.35
C LEU A 119 -11.56 3.08 10.83
N VAL A 120 -11.26 4.14 10.07
CA VAL A 120 -10.19 5.10 10.39
C VAL A 120 -10.42 5.76 11.75
N GLU A 121 -11.65 6.22 12.02
CA GLU A 121 -12.00 6.86 13.28
C GLU A 121 -11.94 5.90 14.48
N GLU A 122 -12.46 4.68 14.34
CA GLU A 122 -12.41 3.69 15.42
C GLU A 122 -10.97 3.25 15.73
N ILE A 123 -10.10 3.14 14.72
CA ILE A 123 -8.68 2.86 14.92
C ILE A 123 -8.01 4.00 15.70
N LYS A 124 -8.24 5.25 15.30
CA LYS A 124 -7.69 6.41 16.01
C LYS A 124 -8.11 6.43 17.49
N GLN A 125 -9.35 6.05 17.79
CA GLN A 125 -9.86 6.01 19.17
C GLN A 125 -9.30 4.83 19.98
N LYS A 126 -9.22 3.63 19.39
CA LYS A 126 -8.89 2.38 20.11
C LYS A 126 -7.40 2.02 20.08
N CYS A 127 -6.63 2.58 19.15
CA CYS A 127 -5.22 2.25 18.92
C CYS A 127 -4.29 3.44 19.24
N GLY A 128 -4.53 4.12 20.37
CA GLY A 128 -3.60 5.13 20.89
C GLY A 128 -3.42 6.38 20.04
N GLY A 129 -4.43 6.76 19.24
CA GLY A 129 -4.34 7.92 18.36
C GLY A 129 -3.67 7.66 17.01
N LEU A 130 -3.44 6.38 16.65
CA LEU A 130 -2.86 6.01 15.35
C LEU A 130 -3.67 6.63 14.21
N GLU A 131 -3.00 7.41 13.36
CA GLU A 131 -3.62 8.07 12.21
C GLU A 131 -3.47 7.21 10.96
N VAL A 132 -4.58 6.59 10.56
CA VAL A 132 -4.73 5.89 9.28
C VAL A 132 -5.50 6.80 8.33
N GLN A 133 -5.11 6.89 7.07
CA GLN A 133 -5.83 7.66 6.05
C GLN A 133 -6.80 6.76 5.28
N ASN A 134 -7.80 7.37 4.65
CA ASN A 134 -8.75 6.62 3.81
C ASN A 134 -8.03 5.90 2.67
N GLU A 135 -7.03 6.56 2.08
CA GLU A 135 -6.17 6.03 1.02
C GLU A 135 -5.46 4.74 1.45
N ASP A 136 -5.02 4.66 2.71
CA ASP A 136 -4.34 3.47 3.23
C ASP A 136 -5.27 2.24 3.19
N VAL A 137 -6.56 2.42 3.49
CA VAL A 137 -7.58 1.35 3.44
C VAL A 137 -7.81 0.89 1.99
N TYR A 138 -7.79 1.82 1.03
CA TYR A 138 -7.92 1.48 -0.39
C TYR A 138 -6.68 0.77 -0.95
N MET A 139 -5.49 1.03 -0.38
CA MET A 139 -4.24 0.38 -0.79
C MET A 139 -4.06 -1.00 -0.13
N ALA A 140 -4.59 -1.18 1.07
CA ALA A 140 -4.45 -2.40 1.86
C ALA A 140 -5.83 -3.01 2.16
N THR A 141 -6.45 -3.60 1.13
CA THR A 141 -7.86 -4.02 1.19
C THR A 141 -8.09 -5.32 1.98
N THR A 142 -7.07 -6.17 2.11
CA THR A 142 -7.15 -7.41 2.90
C THR A 142 -6.73 -7.19 4.34
N PHE A 143 -7.30 -7.94 5.28
CA PHE A 143 -6.99 -7.78 6.71
C PHE A 143 -5.49 -7.89 6.99
N GLN A 144 -4.82 -8.87 6.38
CA GLN A 144 -3.38 -9.05 6.53
C GLN A 144 -2.57 -7.87 5.99
N ASP A 145 -2.85 -7.43 4.75
CA ASP A 145 -2.14 -6.29 4.16
C ASP A 145 -2.38 -5.01 5.00
N PHE A 146 -3.61 -4.83 5.48
CA PHE A 146 -4.01 -3.71 6.34
C PHE A 146 -3.27 -3.74 7.67
N MET A 147 -3.23 -4.89 8.34
CA MET A 147 -2.52 -5.05 9.61
C MET A 147 -1.03 -4.79 9.46
N GLN A 148 -0.40 -5.25 8.39
CA GLN A 148 1.01 -4.95 8.14
C GLN A 148 1.27 -3.45 7.97
N MET A 149 0.41 -2.76 7.22
CA MET A 149 0.50 -1.31 7.06
C MET A 149 0.33 -0.60 8.41
N VAL A 150 -0.67 -0.98 9.20
CA VAL A 150 -0.92 -0.40 10.53
C VAL A 150 0.28 -0.62 11.46
N VAL A 151 0.85 -1.81 11.50
CA VAL A 151 2.01 -2.13 12.35
C VAL A 151 3.23 -1.30 11.93
N ARG A 152 3.50 -1.16 10.63
CA ARG A 152 4.58 -0.30 10.13
C ARG A 152 4.38 1.16 10.54
N LYS A 153 3.15 1.68 10.42
CA LYS A 153 2.81 3.03 10.90
C LYS A 153 3.00 3.16 12.41
N PHE A 154 2.55 2.17 13.19
CA PHE A 154 2.68 2.16 14.64
C PHE A 154 4.14 2.15 15.11
N ARG A 155 5.01 1.41 14.43
CA ARG A 155 6.46 1.41 14.64
C ARG A 155 7.14 2.72 14.22
N GLY A 156 6.44 3.59 13.49
CA GLY A 156 6.98 4.85 12.98
C GLY A 156 7.81 4.70 11.70
N GLU A 157 7.71 3.56 11.01
CA GLU A 157 8.44 3.28 9.76
C GLU A 157 7.88 4.06 8.55
N ASP A 158 6.71 4.69 8.70
CA ASP A 158 6.04 5.50 7.66
C ASP A 158 6.36 7.00 7.77
N LYS A 159 7.35 7.38 8.61
CA LYS A 159 7.88 8.75 8.63
C LYS A 159 8.88 8.95 7.48
N GLU A 160 8.36 9.05 6.26
CA GLU A 160 9.05 9.89 5.28
C GLU A 160 8.85 11.35 5.72
N GLU A 161 9.87 11.93 6.36
CA GLU A 161 9.97 13.39 6.48
C GLU A 161 9.87 13.98 5.08
N LEU A 162 8.71 14.53 4.72
CA LEU A 162 8.56 15.44 3.60
C LEU A 162 9.34 16.72 3.90
N VAL A 163 10.65 16.68 3.69
CA VAL A 163 11.48 17.89 3.63
C VAL A 163 11.14 18.57 2.30
N ILE A 164 10.17 19.47 2.33
CA ILE A 164 9.96 20.43 1.24
C ILE A 164 10.94 21.57 1.48
N GLU A 165 12.11 21.49 0.83
CA GLU A 165 12.99 22.67 0.72
C GLU A 165 12.33 23.67 -0.26
N TYR A 166 12.13 24.90 0.23
CA TYR A 166 11.62 26.06 -0.53
C TYR A 166 12.75 26.72 -1.34
#